data_AF-A0A914XY34-F1
#
_entry.id   AF-A0A914XY34-F1
#
_cell.length_a   1.000
_cell.length_b   1.000
_cell.length_c   1.000
_cell.angle_alpha   90.00
_cell.angle_beta   90.00
_cell.angle_gamma   90.00
#
_symmetry.space_group_name_H-M   'P 1'
#
loop_
_entity.id
_entity.type
_entity.pdbx_description
1 polymer ?
#
loop_
_entity_poly.entity_id
_entity_poly.type
_entity_poly.pdbx_seq_one_letter_code
_entity_poly.pdbx_strand_id
1 'polypeptide(L)'
;MVISYSLLIYFCIQISRKLNNKNTVMHVKTKLLNKQIHRALIVQAIIPMFACNAPMIILLVITFFGGNSQNTSLFCSSALAWIPAANPLASLFIIRFYRR
;
A
#
# COMPACT_ATOMS: atom_id res chain seq x y z
N MET A 1 9.60 -17.80 -14.62
CA MET A 1 8.50 -18.28 -13.75
C MET A 1 9.05 -19.07 -12.56
N VAL A 2 9.54 -20.30 -12.73
CA VAL A 2 10.04 -21.14 -11.60
C VAL A 2 11.15 -20.47 -10.78
N ILE A 3 12.12 -19.84 -11.44
CA ILE A 3 13.25 -19.15 -10.78
C ILE A 3 12.76 -18.00 -9.89
N SER A 4 11.76 -17.23 -10.34
CA SER A 4 11.17 -16.10 -9.61
C SER A 4 10.43 -16.57 -8.35
N TYR A 5 9.71 -17.70 -8.43
CA TYR A 5 9.04 -18.29 -7.27
C TYR A 5 10.02 -18.85 -6.25
N SER A 6 11.10 -19.52 -6.70
CA SER A 6 12.15 -20.02 -5.81
C SER A 6 12.88 -18.89 -5.07
N LEU A 7 13.14 -17.77 -5.76
CA LEU A 7 13.72 -16.57 -5.14
C LEU A 7 12.78 -15.95 -4.10
N LEU A 8 11.49 -15.84 -4.40
CA LEU A 8 10.48 -15.35 -3.47
C LEU A 8 10.43 -16.18 -2.18
N ILE A 9 10.41 -17.51 -2.32
CA ILE A 9 10.41 -18.44 -1.19
C ILE A 9 11.70 -18.29 -0.37
N TYR A 10 12.86 -18.20 -1.04
CA TYR A 10 14.15 -18.02 -0.39
C TYR A 10 14.21 -16.71 0.43
N PHE A 11 13.80 -15.58 -0.16
CA PHE A 11 13.76 -14.29 0.54
C PHE A 11 12.75 -14.30 1.70
N CYS A 12 11.58 -14.91 1.50
CA CYS A 12 10.57 -15.03 2.55
C CYS A 12 11.09 -15.81 3.77
N ILE A 13 11.78 -16.93 3.53
CA ILE A 13 12.43 -17.73 4.58
C ILE A 13 13.54 -16.93 5.26
N GLN A 14 14.39 -16.22 4.50
CA GLN A 14 15.48 -15.42 5.07
C GLN A 14 14.96 -14.28 5.95
N ILE A 15 13.91 -13.59 5.51
CA ILE A 15 13.24 -12.51 6.27
C ILE A 15 12.61 -13.08 7.54
N SER A 16 11.90 -14.20 7.44
CA SER A 16 11.25 -14.85 8.58
C SER A 16 12.27 -15.32 9.64
N ARG A 17 13.40 -15.90 9.19
CA ARG A 17 14.50 -16.30 10.06
C ARG A 17 15.17 -15.09 10.73
N LYS A 18 15.47 -14.03 9.97
CA LYS A 18 16.05 -12.80 10.53
C LYS A 18 15.09 -12.09 11.50
N LEU A 19 13.79 -12.12 11.25
CA LEU A 19 12.79 -11.52 12.13
C LEU A 19 12.64 -12.31 13.44
N ASN A 20 12.65 -13.64 13.37
CA ASN A 20 12.56 -14.50 14.54
C ASN A 20 13.84 -14.43 15.40
N ASN A 21 15.01 -14.39 14.77
CA ASN A 21 16.29 -14.30 15.50
C ASN A 21 16.52 -12.89 16.09
N LYS A 22 15.95 -11.86 15.48
CA LYS A 22 15.96 -10.50 16.03
C LYS A 22 14.89 -10.27 17.11
N ASN A 23 13.90 -11.15 17.31
CA ASN A 23 12.94 -10.99 18.42
C ASN A 23 13.61 -11.01 19.81
N THR A 24 14.82 -11.59 19.91
CA THR A 24 15.61 -11.63 21.16
C THR A 24 16.63 -10.49 21.28
N VAL A 25 16.99 -9.83 20.16
CA VAL A 25 18.09 -8.83 20.10
C VAL A 25 17.60 -7.42 19.72
N MET A 26 16.36 -7.29 19.25
CA MET A 26 15.85 -6.02 18.74
C MET A 26 15.28 -5.18 19.88
N HIS A 27 15.87 -3.99 20.08
CA HIS A 27 15.41 -3.00 21.04
C HIS A 27 13.90 -2.76 20.91
N VAL A 28 13.18 -2.64 22.04
CA VAL A 28 11.73 -2.42 22.11
C VAL A 28 11.25 -1.31 21.14
N LYS A 29 12.05 -0.25 20.97
CA LYS A 29 11.79 0.85 20.03
C LYS A 29 11.69 0.41 18.57
N THR A 30 12.58 -0.48 18.09
CA THR A 30 12.61 -0.93 16.69
C THR A 30 11.48 -1.91 16.38
N LYS A 31 11.06 -2.72 17.36
CA LYS A 31 9.89 -3.62 17.22
C LYS A 31 8.59 -2.82 17.06
N LEU A 32 8.44 -1.74 17.82
CA LEU A 32 7.30 -0.82 17.71
C LEU A 32 7.29 -0.11 16.35
N LEU A 33 8.45 0.38 15.89
CA LEU A 33 8.63 0.97 14.56
C LEU A 33 8.21 0.02 13.44
N ASN A 34 8.70 -1.23 13.44
CA ASN A 34 8.32 -2.21 12.41
C ASN A 34 6.81 -2.51 12.42
N LYS A 35 6.19 -2.63 13.61
CA LYS A 35 4.74 -2.84 13.72
C LYS A 35 3.94 -1.63 13.22
N GLN A 36 4.45 -0.43 13.44
CA GLN A 36 3.81 0.81 12.99
C GLN A 36 3.94 1.01 11.48
N ILE A 37 5.11 0.73 10.89
CA ILE A 37 5.31 0.77 9.43
C ILE A 37 4.38 -0.24 8.75
N HIS A 38 4.24 -1.44 9.31
CA HIS A 38 3.31 -2.44 8.78
C HIS A 38 1.85 -1.94 8.81
N ARG A 39 1.43 -1.29 9.90
CA ARG A 39 0.10 -0.68 10.01
C ARG A 39 -0.08 0.50 9.04
N ALA A 40 0.94 1.32 8.84
CA ALA A 40 0.93 2.41 7.88
C ALA A 40 0.79 1.88 6.44
N LEU A 41 1.49 0.78 6.11
CA LEU A 41 1.39 0.09 4.82
C LEU A 41 -0.04 -0.40 4.56
N ILE A 42 -0.71 -0.96 5.58
CA ILE A 42 -2.10 -1.43 5.46
C ILE A 42 -3.04 -0.26 5.16
N VAL A 43 -2.91 0.85 5.87
CA VAL A 43 -3.77 2.04 5.64
C VAL A 43 -3.50 2.64 4.26
N GLN A 44 -2.22 2.76 3.87
CA GLN A 44 -1.82 3.20 2.53
C GLN A 44 -2.27 2.26 1.42
N ALA A 45 -2.49 0.98 1.68
CA ALA A 45 -3.01 0.06 0.68
C ALA A 45 -4.53 0.17 0.56
N ILE A 46 -5.22 0.34 1.69
CA ILE A 46 -6.68 0.45 1.75
C ILE A 46 -7.19 1.74 1.09
N ILE A 47 -6.54 2.88 1.35
CA ILE A 47 -6.95 4.19 0.79
C ILE A 47 -7.04 4.18 -0.75
N PRO A 48 -5.98 3.86 -1.51
CA PRO A 48 -6.04 3.78 -2.96
C PRO A 48 -6.89 2.60 -3.44
N MET A 49 -6.99 1.51 -2.68
CA MET A 49 -7.88 0.41 -3.06
C MET A 49 -9.34 0.88 -3.09
N PHE A 50 -9.81 1.66 -2.11
CA PHE A 50 -11.15 2.25 -2.18
C PHE A 50 -11.24 3.42 -3.17
N ALA A 51 -10.23 4.30 -3.20
CA ALA A 51 -10.22 5.48 -4.05
C ALA A 51 -10.06 5.17 -5.55
N CYS A 52 -9.43 4.05 -5.93
CA CYS A 52 -9.29 3.61 -7.32
C CYS A 52 -10.39 2.65 -7.76
N ASN A 53 -10.83 1.72 -6.90
CA ASN A 53 -11.87 0.77 -7.33
C ASN A 53 -13.19 1.46 -7.63
N ALA A 54 -13.57 2.50 -6.87
CA ALA A 54 -14.81 3.24 -7.12
C ALA A 54 -14.86 3.92 -8.51
N PRO A 55 -13.90 4.79 -8.90
CA PRO A 55 -13.93 5.42 -10.22
C PRO A 55 -13.69 4.43 -11.37
N MET A 56 -12.96 3.34 -11.13
CA MET A 56 -12.72 2.31 -12.15
C MET A 56 -13.99 1.51 -12.48
N ILE A 57 -14.81 1.18 -11.48
CA ILE A 57 -16.12 0.54 -11.68
C ILE A 57 -17.08 1.51 -12.40
N ILE A 58 -17.10 2.78 -12.01
CA ILE A 58 -17.93 3.80 -12.66
C ILE A 58 -17.53 3.97 -14.13
N LEU A 59 -16.23 4.02 -14.43
CA LEU A 59 -15.72 4.09 -15.80
C LEU A 59 -16.14 2.85 -16.62
N LEU A 60 -16.06 1.66 -16.03
CA LEU A 60 -16.47 0.41 -16.67
C LEU A 60 -17.96 0.43 -17.04
N VAL A 61 -18.83 0.86 -16.11
CA VAL A 61 -20.28 0.93 -16.33
C VAL A 61 -20.65 1.96 -17.41
N ILE A 62 -20.02 3.14 -17.39
CA ILE A 62 -20.26 4.20 -18.40
C ILE A 62 -19.79 3.74 -19.79
N THR A 63 -18.64 3.08 -19.86
CA THR A 63 -18.09 2.56 -21.13
C THR A 63 -18.98 1.44 -21.69
N PHE A 64 -19.56 0.60 -20.83
CA PHE A 64 -20.51 -0.44 -21.23
C PHE A 64 -21.81 0.10 -21.83
N PHE A 65 -22.28 1.26 -21.37
CA PHE A 65 -23.47 1.94 -21.89
C PHE A 65 -23.20 2.83 -23.11
N GLY A 66 -21.98 2.83 -23.65
CA GLY A 66 -21.59 3.66 -24.80
C GLY A 66 -21.49 5.16 -24.47
N GLY A 67 -21.40 5.50 -23.17
CA GLY A 67 -21.24 6.88 -22.71
C GLY A 67 -19.84 7.40 -22.95
N ASN A 68 -19.72 8.71 -23.23
CA ASN A 68 -18.43 9.35 -23.45
C ASN A 68 -17.62 9.37 -22.13
N SER A 69 -16.58 8.54 -22.05
CA SER A 69 -15.84 8.26 -20.82
C SER A 69 -14.63 9.17 -20.59
N GLN A 70 -14.41 10.14 -21.48
CA GLN A 70 -13.21 10.98 -21.50
C GLN A 70 -13.07 11.86 -20.24
N ASN A 71 -14.17 12.43 -19.74
CA ASN A 71 -14.09 13.26 -18.52
C ASN A 71 -13.87 12.40 -17.27
N THR A 72 -14.47 11.22 -17.21
CA THR A 72 -14.34 10.29 -16.08
C THR A 72 -12.95 9.67 -16.03
N SER A 73 -12.36 9.38 -17.20
CA SER A 73 -10.99 8.87 -17.29
C SER A 73 -9.97 9.92 -16.87
N LEU A 74 -10.14 11.19 -17.28
CA LEU A 74 -9.32 12.31 -16.82
C LEU A 74 -9.39 12.49 -15.30
N PHE A 75 -10.59 12.38 -14.73
CA PHE A 75 -10.76 12.46 -13.27
C PHE A 75 -10.04 11.30 -12.57
N CYS A 76 -10.16 10.09 -13.08
CA CYS A 76 -9.48 8.90 -12.54
C CYS A 76 -7.95 9.02 -12.65
N SER A 77 -7.42 9.46 -13.79
CA SER A 77 -5.99 9.71 -13.98
C SER A 77 -5.46 10.79 -13.04
N SER A 78 -6.23 11.85 -12.78
CA SER A 78 -5.85 12.88 -11.82
C SER A 78 -5.82 12.36 -10.38
N ALA A 79 -6.79 11.52 -9.99
CA ALA A 79 -6.80 10.86 -8.69
C ALA A 79 -5.60 9.90 -8.52
N LEU A 80 -5.28 9.15 -9.57
CA LEU A 80 -4.11 8.26 -9.62
C LEU A 80 -2.79 9.03 -9.47
N ALA A 81 -2.69 10.22 -10.09
CA ALA A 81 -1.51 11.08 -9.97
C ALA A 81 -1.27 11.62 -8.55
N TRP A 82 -2.33 11.71 -7.73
CA TRP A 82 -2.24 12.14 -6.34
C TRP A 82 -1.87 11.02 -5.36
N ILE A 83 -2.02 9.74 -5.73
CA ILE A 83 -1.66 8.58 -4.89
C ILE A 83 -0.21 8.61 -4.39
N PRO A 84 0.81 8.86 -5.25
CA PRO A 84 2.20 8.93 -4.78
C PRO A 84 2.45 10.06 -3.77
N ALA A 85 1.62 11.12 -3.75
CA ALA A 85 1.66 12.18 -2.73
C ALA A 85 0.81 11.84 -1.48
N ALA A 86 -0.35 11.19 -1.67
CA ALA A 86 -1.25 10.81 -0.58
C ALA A 86 -0.67 9.69 0.30
N ASN A 87 0.06 8.74 -0.29
CA ASN A 87 0.73 7.67 0.45
C ASN A 87 1.70 8.19 1.53
N PRO A 88 2.72 9.03 1.22
CA PRO A 88 3.61 9.57 2.23
C PRO A 88 2.88 10.48 3.23
N LEU A 89 1.84 11.22 2.81
CA LEU A 89 1.00 12.01 3.72
C LEU A 89 0.25 11.15 4.75
N ALA A 90 -0.35 10.04 4.31
CA ALA A 90 -1.01 9.07 5.18
C ALA A 90 0.00 8.39 6.13
N SER A 91 1.22 8.10 5.64
CA SER A 91 2.32 7.61 6.48
C SER A 91 2.67 8.62 7.58
N LEU A 92 2.79 9.89 7.20
CA LEU A 92 3.18 10.97 8.10
C LEU A 92 2.13 11.24 9.18
N PHE A 93 0.84 11.15 8.83
CA PHE A 93 -0.25 11.24 9.80
C PHE A 93 -0.27 10.08 10.81
N ILE A 94 0.02 8.86 10.36
CA ILE A 94 0.06 7.67 11.24
C ILE A 94 1.28 7.71 12.16
N ILE A 95 2.44 8.15 11.65
CA ILE A 95 3.66 8.34 12.43
C ILE A 95 3.48 9.46 13.48
N ARG A 96 2.57 10.43 13.26
CA ARG A 96 2.31 11.51 14.24
C ARG A 96 1.73 11.01 15.57
N PHE A 97 1.16 9.81 15.63
CA PHE A 97 0.82 9.14 16.91
C PHE A 97 2.05 8.73 17.74
N TYR A 98 3.28 8.91 17.23
CA TYR A 98 4.53 8.68 17.95
C TYR A 98 5.03 9.88 18.77
N ARG A 99 4.45 11.08 18.63
CA ARG A 99 4.88 12.23 19.45
C ARG A 99 4.17 12.25 20.82
N ARG A 100 4.45 11.25 21.64
CA ARG A 100 4.54 11.42 23.10
C ARG A 100 5.54 10.43 23.69
#